data_AF-A0A793TXP3-F1
#
_entry.id   AF-A0A793TXP3-F1
#
_cell.length_a   1.000
_cell.length_b   1.000
_cell.length_c   1.000
_cell.angle_alpha   90.00
_cell.angle_beta   90.00
_cell.angle_gamma   90.00
#
_symmetry.space_group_name_H-M   'P 1'
#
loop_
_entity.id
_entity.type
_entity.pdbx_description
1 polymer ?
#
loop_
_entity_poly.entity_id
_entity_poly.type
_entity_poly.pdbx_seq_one_letter_code
_entity_poly.pdbx_strand_id
1 'polypeptide(L)'
;MSASSVKPLNVQLPAITLILFALCVGIFCYLAQWMSYEEVDQSALIHLGANVASLTLSDESWRLLSSVFLHSSFSHLLMNMFALLAVGTVAERILGKWRLLIIWLFSGIFGGLISACYALRESEQIVISVGASGAIMGIAGAAIATQLASGAGTHHKNQRRVFPLLGMVALTLLYGTRQTGIDNACHIGGLIAGGALGWLSARLVGQNRLVTEGGIIVAVTLLLTGTIWFVQQQIDESVLQVRQSLREAFYPQEIEQERRQKKQQLVEERNALRETLSAPVSREQASGDLLAEIADIHDMAISRDGNTLYAAIENTNSIVVFDLGQKKILHTFTAPIAKEKSVKHCGGCKDQGVRSLALSLDEKLIYATSFEANALSVINVATGEIIQSITTGAHPDSFILSRDGTKAWVMNRTSNSVSAIDLVAYQHVADIPLEKYDGTGMSGKPGAWVMALSPDEKTLLVPGAGRGNIVRINTITHQKEDFPAGNARGVVSAMGFRPKNGEIIFADSQGISRIRAEDQQASIMTQWCSRSVYSVEGISPDGQYLALVSYGLQGYVILLNINAGQIIGVYPASYVNHLRFSADDRKIFVMAKNRLIQMDRTRSLDPQAIIRHPQYGDVACIPEP
;
A
#
# COMPACT_ATOMS: atom_id res chain seq x y z
N MET A 1 86.54 -26.29 6.15
CA MET A 1 85.17 -26.75 5.84
C MET A 1 84.21 -26.05 6.78
N SER A 2 83.53 -24.99 6.34
CA SER A 2 82.51 -24.31 7.16
C SER A 2 81.13 -24.90 6.85
N ALA A 3 80.47 -25.46 7.86
CA ALA A 3 79.11 -25.94 7.76
C ALA A 3 78.16 -24.78 7.42
N SER A 4 77.44 -24.92 6.31
CA SER A 4 76.39 -24.00 5.88
C SER A 4 75.19 -24.08 6.84
N SER A 5 74.87 -22.98 7.53
CA SER A 5 73.64 -22.87 8.31
C SER A 5 72.43 -22.84 7.34
N VAL A 6 71.63 -23.90 7.35
CA VAL A 6 70.32 -23.91 6.68
C VAL A 6 69.40 -22.96 7.44
N LYS A 7 68.99 -21.86 6.82
CA LYS A 7 67.96 -20.97 7.38
C LYS A 7 66.62 -21.73 7.44
N PRO A 8 65.89 -21.71 8.56
CA PRO A 8 64.57 -22.34 8.63
C PRO A 8 63.62 -21.66 7.63
N LEU A 9 62.90 -22.48 6.85
CA LEU A 9 61.82 -21.99 5.98
C LEU A 9 60.70 -21.41 6.86
N ASN A 10 60.59 -20.09 6.90
CA ASN A 10 59.52 -19.41 7.62
C ASN A 10 58.24 -19.45 6.76
N VAL A 11 57.52 -20.58 6.79
CA VAL A 11 56.25 -20.75 6.05
C VAL A 11 55.15 -20.06 6.85
N GLN A 12 54.80 -18.82 6.47
CA GLN A 12 53.60 -18.17 6.99
C GLN A 12 52.35 -18.87 6.45
N LEU A 13 51.60 -19.51 7.34
CA LEU A 13 50.30 -20.12 7.06
C LEU A 13 49.24 -19.04 6.73
N PRO A 14 48.42 -19.23 5.68
CA PRO A 14 47.36 -18.31 5.30
C PRO A 14 46.14 -18.47 6.22
N ALA A 15 46.22 -17.87 7.40
CA ALA A 15 45.29 -18.08 8.49
C ALA A 15 43.83 -17.72 8.12
N ILE A 16 43.61 -16.58 7.47
CA ILE A 16 42.24 -16.14 7.13
C ILE A 16 41.65 -17.02 6.03
N THR A 17 42.45 -17.37 5.03
CA THR A 17 42.04 -18.29 3.96
C THR A 17 41.58 -19.63 4.53
N LEU A 18 42.34 -20.18 5.49
CA LEU A 18 41.99 -21.45 6.15
C LEU A 18 40.75 -21.35 7.05
N ILE A 19 40.54 -20.21 7.72
CA ILE A 19 39.33 -19.96 8.51
C ILE A 19 38.09 -19.91 7.60
N LEU A 20 38.16 -19.16 6.49
CA LEU A 20 37.06 -19.07 5.53
C LEU A 20 36.75 -20.43 4.90
N PHE A 21 37.79 -21.21 4.58
CA PHE A 21 37.66 -22.58 4.12
C PHE A 21 36.91 -23.44 5.15
N ALA A 22 37.36 -23.44 6.41
CA ALA A 22 36.76 -24.24 7.46
C ALA A 22 35.29 -23.85 7.72
N LEU A 23 34.98 -22.56 7.64
CA LEU A 23 33.62 -22.04 7.81
C LEU A 23 32.69 -22.51 6.68
N CYS A 24 33.11 -22.39 5.42
CA CYS A 24 32.32 -22.86 4.28
C CYS A 24 32.10 -24.38 4.33
N VAL A 25 33.14 -25.15 4.67
CA VAL A 25 33.03 -26.60 4.83
C VAL A 25 32.11 -26.96 6.00
N GLY A 26 32.24 -26.30 7.14
CA GLY A 26 31.39 -26.55 8.31
C GLY A 26 29.91 -26.26 8.05
N ILE A 27 29.60 -25.14 7.39
CA ILE A 27 28.23 -24.78 6.99
C ILE A 27 27.69 -25.80 5.97
N PHE A 28 28.52 -26.25 5.02
CA PHE A 28 28.10 -27.28 4.08
C PHE A 28 27.85 -28.64 4.76
N CYS A 29 28.67 -29.03 5.74
CA CYS A 29 28.43 -30.24 6.53
C CYS A 29 27.12 -30.17 7.32
N TYR A 30 26.76 -28.99 7.83
CA TYR A 30 25.45 -28.77 8.44
C TYR A 30 24.32 -28.89 7.40
N LEU A 31 24.49 -28.31 6.21
CA LEU A 31 23.56 -28.42 5.10
C LEU A 31 23.38 -29.86 4.57
N ALA A 32 24.39 -30.72 4.73
CA ALA A 32 24.39 -32.07 4.20
C ALA A 32 23.24 -32.95 4.73
N GLN A 33 22.63 -32.59 5.86
CA GLN A 33 21.44 -33.28 6.38
C GLN A 33 20.17 -33.06 5.53
N TRP A 34 20.21 -32.10 4.59
CA TRP A 34 19.12 -31.83 3.62
C TRP A 34 19.54 -32.11 2.17
N MET A 35 20.51 -33.01 1.95
CA MET A 35 20.94 -33.38 0.60
C MET A 35 20.12 -34.53 0.00
N SER A 36 19.87 -34.44 -1.31
CA SER A 36 19.35 -35.53 -2.14
C SER A 36 20.25 -35.74 -3.35
N TYR A 37 20.72 -36.97 -3.60
CA TYR A 37 21.45 -37.37 -4.82
C TYR A 37 22.52 -36.34 -5.29
N GLU A 38 23.37 -35.89 -4.37
CA GLU A 38 24.49 -34.92 -4.53
C GLU A 38 24.17 -33.42 -4.50
N GLU A 39 22.90 -33.01 -4.45
CA GLU A 39 22.50 -31.60 -4.33
C GLU A 39 21.79 -31.31 -3.00
N VAL A 40 21.98 -30.10 -2.48
CA VAL A 40 21.26 -29.60 -1.30
C VAL A 40 19.87 -29.15 -1.73
N ASP A 41 18.84 -29.51 -0.97
CA ASP A 41 17.48 -29.06 -1.22
C ASP A 41 17.41 -27.52 -1.30
N GLN A 42 16.79 -27.01 -2.35
CA GLN A 42 16.63 -25.58 -2.59
C GLN A 42 15.85 -24.91 -1.45
N SER A 43 14.90 -25.63 -0.83
CA SER A 43 14.16 -25.11 0.32
C SER A 43 15.11 -24.81 1.50
N ALA A 44 16.05 -25.71 1.79
CA ALA A 44 17.04 -25.54 2.85
C ALA A 44 17.99 -24.37 2.57
N LEU A 45 18.41 -24.21 1.31
CA LEU A 45 19.23 -23.06 0.89
C LEU A 45 18.48 -21.73 1.08
N ILE A 46 17.21 -21.65 0.69
CA ILE A 46 16.40 -20.45 0.88
C ILE A 46 16.21 -20.16 2.36
N HIS A 47 15.92 -21.15 3.20
CA HIS A 47 15.79 -20.98 4.64
C HIS A 47 17.06 -20.45 5.30
N LEU A 48 18.23 -20.96 4.91
CA LEU A 48 19.51 -20.52 5.48
C LEU A 48 20.07 -19.24 4.86
N GLY A 49 19.35 -18.63 3.91
CA GLY A 49 19.67 -17.31 3.41
C GLY A 49 20.37 -17.28 2.06
N ALA A 50 19.98 -18.18 1.14
CA ALA A 50 20.33 -18.03 -0.27
C ALA A 50 19.86 -16.68 -0.82
N ASN A 51 20.63 -16.15 -1.77
CA ASN A 51 20.34 -14.88 -2.41
C ASN A 51 19.24 -15.10 -3.45
N VAL A 52 18.03 -14.76 -3.06
CA VAL A 52 16.84 -14.73 -3.93
C VAL A 52 16.42 -13.28 -4.05
N ALA A 53 16.37 -12.76 -5.27
CA ALA A 53 16.34 -11.31 -5.48
C ALA A 53 15.09 -10.63 -4.88
N SER A 54 13.92 -11.25 -5.01
CA SER A 54 12.65 -10.76 -4.45
C SER A 54 12.62 -10.74 -2.93
N LEU A 55 13.32 -11.66 -2.26
CA LEU A 55 13.48 -11.68 -0.79
C LEU A 55 14.57 -10.69 -0.34
N THR A 56 15.69 -10.70 -1.05
CA THR A 56 16.95 -10.02 -0.66
C THR A 56 16.88 -8.52 -0.84
N LEU A 57 16.30 -8.06 -1.96
CA LEU A 57 16.23 -6.63 -2.26
C LEU A 57 15.10 -5.92 -1.55
N SER A 58 14.09 -6.65 -1.05
CA SER A 58 13.06 -6.11 -0.17
C SER A 58 13.58 -6.06 1.27
N ASP A 59 13.13 -6.92 2.19
CA ASP A 59 13.45 -6.79 3.63
C ASP A 59 14.52 -7.75 4.16
N GLU A 60 15.06 -8.65 3.32
CA GLU A 60 15.99 -9.71 3.78
C GLU A 60 17.39 -9.52 3.21
N SER A 61 17.90 -8.28 3.28
CA SER A 61 19.23 -7.90 2.78
C SER A 61 20.39 -8.65 3.45
N TRP A 62 20.16 -9.23 4.62
CA TRP A 62 21.11 -10.14 5.30
C TRP A 62 21.47 -11.36 4.43
N ARG A 63 20.61 -11.73 3.46
CA ARG A 63 20.86 -12.80 2.48
C ARG A 63 22.10 -12.57 1.62
N LEU A 64 22.45 -11.30 1.38
CA LEU A 64 23.68 -10.94 0.66
C LEU A 64 24.94 -11.42 1.39
N LEU A 65 24.89 -11.53 2.72
CA LEU A 65 26.00 -12.02 3.53
C LEU A 65 25.96 -13.54 3.68
N SER A 66 24.81 -14.10 4.04
CA SER A 66 24.69 -15.55 4.28
C SER A 66 24.95 -16.38 3.03
N SER A 67 24.46 -15.93 1.87
CA SER A 67 24.62 -16.63 0.59
C SER A 67 26.09 -16.89 0.20
N VAL A 68 27.02 -16.04 0.65
CA VAL A 68 28.46 -16.18 0.37
C VAL A 68 29.05 -17.47 0.97
N PHE A 69 28.42 -18.01 2.01
CA PHE A 69 28.90 -19.21 2.70
C PHE A 69 28.14 -20.51 2.32
N LEU A 70 26.96 -20.38 1.73
CA LEU A 70 26.13 -21.52 1.32
C LEU A 70 26.67 -22.13 0.01
N HIS A 71 26.52 -23.43 -0.17
CA HIS A 71 26.90 -24.12 -1.40
C HIS A 71 25.82 -25.15 -1.78
N SER A 72 25.47 -25.20 -3.06
CA SER A 72 24.36 -26.01 -3.56
C SER A 72 24.68 -27.49 -3.76
N SER A 73 25.95 -27.85 -3.90
CA SER A 73 26.38 -29.23 -4.12
C SER A 73 27.82 -29.47 -3.64
N PHE A 74 28.19 -30.74 -3.51
CA PHE A 74 29.56 -31.11 -3.14
C PHE A 74 30.59 -30.64 -4.17
N SER A 75 30.30 -30.77 -5.47
CA SER A 75 31.17 -30.33 -6.55
C SER A 75 31.33 -28.80 -6.56
N HIS A 76 30.25 -28.07 -6.26
CA HIS A 76 30.28 -26.62 -6.14
C HIS A 76 31.15 -26.16 -4.96
N LEU A 77 31.02 -26.80 -3.78
CA LEU A 77 31.90 -26.55 -2.64
C LEU A 77 33.36 -26.86 -3.00
N LEU A 78 33.63 -28.03 -3.58
CA LEU A 78 34.98 -28.49 -3.90
C LEU A 78 35.71 -27.48 -4.80
N MET A 79 35.05 -27.01 -5.86
CA MET A 79 35.61 -26.02 -6.79
C MET A 79 35.90 -24.68 -6.09
N ASN A 80 34.97 -24.20 -5.24
CA ASN A 80 35.16 -22.96 -4.48
C ASN A 80 36.31 -23.08 -3.49
N MET A 81 36.40 -24.19 -2.76
CA MET A 81 37.43 -24.40 -1.77
C MET A 81 38.81 -24.58 -2.40
N PHE A 82 38.89 -25.27 -3.54
CA PHE A 82 40.10 -25.32 -4.34
C PHE A 82 40.53 -23.92 -4.82
N ALA A 83 39.60 -23.14 -5.38
CA ALA A 83 39.88 -21.78 -5.84
C ALA A 83 40.27 -20.85 -4.67
N LEU A 84 39.61 -20.96 -3.53
CA LEU A 84 39.93 -20.20 -2.32
C LEU A 84 41.33 -20.50 -1.81
N LEU A 85 41.76 -21.77 -1.81
CA LEU A 85 43.14 -22.11 -1.43
C LEU A 85 44.14 -21.58 -2.46
N ALA A 86 43.88 -21.76 -3.76
CA ALA A 86 44.78 -21.31 -4.83
C ALA A 86 44.95 -19.77 -4.85
N VAL A 87 43.85 -19.04 -4.77
CA VAL A 87 43.82 -17.57 -4.83
C VAL A 87 44.10 -16.96 -3.46
N GLY A 88 43.42 -17.42 -2.42
CA GLY A 88 43.50 -16.87 -1.08
C GLY A 88 44.91 -16.94 -0.49
N THR A 89 45.64 -18.04 -0.70
CA THR A 89 47.05 -18.13 -0.26
C THR A 89 47.95 -17.05 -0.89
N VAL A 90 47.70 -16.68 -2.15
CA VAL A 90 48.44 -15.64 -2.87
C VAL A 90 47.95 -14.26 -2.44
N ALA A 91 46.63 -14.06 -2.40
CA ALA A 91 46.00 -12.81 -2.02
C ALA A 91 46.32 -12.43 -0.57
N GLU A 92 46.33 -13.36 0.38
CA GLU A 92 46.64 -13.09 1.79
C GLU A 92 48.08 -12.62 1.98
N ARG A 93 49.02 -13.11 1.15
CA ARG A 93 50.41 -12.67 1.17
C ARG A 93 50.60 -11.28 0.57
N ILE A 94 49.76 -10.89 -0.40
CA ILE A 94 49.81 -9.58 -1.06
C ILE A 94 49.09 -8.52 -0.21
N LEU A 95 47.89 -8.84 0.27
CA LEU A 95 46.98 -7.90 0.94
C LEU A 95 47.16 -7.90 2.45
N GLY A 96 47.60 -9.01 3.03
CA GLY A 96 47.58 -9.25 4.47
C GLY A 96 46.21 -9.73 4.97
N LYS A 97 46.21 -10.30 6.18
CA LYS A 97 45.08 -11.00 6.82
C LYS A 97 43.77 -10.19 6.82
N TRP A 98 43.79 -9.03 7.48
CA TRP A 98 42.57 -8.24 7.71
C TRP A 98 42.01 -7.62 6.43
N ARG A 99 42.88 -7.20 5.50
CA ARG A 99 42.44 -6.64 4.22
C ARG A 99 41.81 -7.69 3.33
N LEU A 100 42.37 -8.91 3.31
CA LEU A 100 41.74 -10.02 2.62
C LEU A 100 40.34 -10.27 3.15
N LEU A 101 40.14 -10.29 4.47
CA LEU A 101 38.81 -10.51 5.07
C LEU A 101 37.80 -9.41 4.66
N ILE A 102 38.20 -8.14 4.75
CA ILE A 102 37.34 -7.01 4.38
C ILE A 102 36.95 -7.09 2.90
N ILE A 103 37.94 -7.34 2.02
CA ILE A 103 37.72 -7.44 0.58
C ILE A 103 36.86 -8.64 0.24
N TRP A 104 37.07 -9.79 0.90
CA TRP A 104 36.29 -11.00 0.70
C TRP A 104 34.81 -10.76 1.06
N LEU A 105 34.53 -10.20 2.25
CA LEU A 105 33.17 -9.88 2.69
C LEU A 105 32.49 -8.88 1.76
N PHE A 106 33.16 -7.77 1.46
CA PHE A 106 32.59 -6.72 0.62
C PHE A 106 32.32 -7.21 -0.80
N SER A 107 33.26 -7.95 -1.39
CA SER A 107 33.11 -8.43 -2.77
C SER A 107 32.02 -9.50 -2.87
N GLY A 108 31.84 -10.32 -1.84
CA GLY A 108 30.73 -11.27 -1.76
C GLY A 108 29.38 -10.56 -1.71
N ILE A 109 29.21 -9.61 -0.78
CA ILE A 109 27.96 -8.83 -0.62
C ILE A 109 27.65 -8.02 -1.88
N PHE A 110 28.65 -7.29 -2.41
CA PHE A 110 28.46 -6.45 -3.59
C PHE A 110 28.21 -7.30 -4.85
N GLY A 111 28.91 -8.41 -5.01
CA GLY A 111 28.63 -9.39 -6.07
C GLY A 111 27.19 -9.93 -5.98
N GLY A 112 26.77 -10.35 -4.79
CA GLY A 112 25.40 -10.80 -4.54
C GLY A 112 24.35 -9.72 -4.86
N LEU A 113 24.65 -8.45 -4.57
CA LEU A 113 23.76 -7.33 -4.89
C LEU A 113 23.61 -7.14 -6.40
N ILE A 114 24.72 -7.16 -7.15
CA ILE A 114 24.69 -7.08 -8.62
C ILE A 114 23.92 -8.27 -9.21
N SER A 115 24.11 -9.47 -8.69
CA SER A 115 23.36 -10.66 -9.09
C SER A 115 21.86 -10.50 -8.83
N ALA A 116 21.46 -10.03 -7.65
CA ALA A 116 20.05 -9.82 -7.32
C ALA A 116 19.40 -8.76 -8.22
N CYS A 117 20.09 -7.63 -8.47
CA CYS A 117 19.58 -6.61 -9.39
C CYS A 117 19.46 -7.12 -10.84
N TYR A 118 20.42 -7.94 -11.29
CA TYR A 118 20.37 -8.57 -12.60
C TYR A 118 19.22 -9.57 -12.71
N ALA A 119 19.03 -10.41 -11.70
CA ALA A 119 17.97 -11.40 -11.65
C ALA A 119 16.58 -10.76 -11.68
N LEU A 120 16.33 -9.67 -10.95
CA LEU A 120 15.04 -8.96 -11.01
C LEU A 120 14.74 -8.37 -12.39
N ARG A 121 15.78 -7.94 -13.13
CA ARG A 121 15.59 -7.22 -14.40
C ARG A 121 15.45 -8.14 -15.59
N GLU A 122 16.22 -9.23 -15.63
CA GLU A 122 16.41 -10.03 -16.84
C GLU A 122 15.93 -11.48 -16.70
N SER A 123 15.61 -11.96 -15.48
CA SER A 123 15.23 -13.36 -15.27
C SER A 123 13.73 -13.54 -15.08
N GLU A 124 13.10 -14.33 -15.95
CA GLU A 124 11.70 -14.73 -15.81
C GLU A 124 11.49 -15.82 -14.74
N GLN A 125 12.57 -16.47 -14.27
CA GLN A 125 12.54 -17.52 -13.26
C GLN A 125 13.20 -17.08 -11.95
N ILE A 126 12.78 -17.70 -10.84
CA ILE A 126 13.37 -17.47 -9.53
C ILE A 126 14.81 -18.00 -9.51
N VAL A 127 15.78 -17.09 -9.49
CA VAL A 127 17.20 -17.43 -9.41
C VAL A 127 17.60 -17.56 -7.93
N ILE A 128 18.17 -18.71 -7.58
CA ILE A 128 18.75 -18.97 -6.25
C ILE A 128 20.27 -18.91 -6.39
N SER A 129 20.90 -17.88 -5.84
CA SER A 129 22.35 -17.71 -5.89
C SER A 129 22.99 -17.99 -4.52
N VAL A 130 24.04 -18.83 -4.53
CA VAL A 130 24.83 -19.22 -3.36
C VAL A 130 26.30 -19.41 -3.76
N GLY A 131 27.22 -19.26 -2.82
CA GLY A 131 28.63 -19.66 -2.98
C GLY A 131 29.63 -18.53 -2.77
N ALA A 132 30.84 -18.91 -2.36
CA ALA A 132 31.93 -17.98 -2.08
C ALA A 132 32.57 -17.38 -3.35
N SER A 133 32.14 -17.79 -4.53
CA SER A 133 32.84 -17.54 -5.80
C SER A 133 32.94 -16.06 -6.17
N GLY A 134 31.92 -15.24 -5.90
CA GLY A 134 32.00 -13.77 -6.07
C GLY A 134 33.06 -13.13 -5.16
N ALA A 135 33.16 -13.59 -3.91
CA ALA A 135 34.18 -13.14 -2.97
C ALA A 135 35.59 -13.60 -3.39
N ILE A 136 35.72 -14.82 -3.94
CA ILE A 136 36.98 -15.34 -4.50
C ILE A 136 37.44 -14.51 -5.71
N MET A 137 36.50 -14.17 -6.61
CA MET A 137 36.78 -13.26 -7.73
C MET A 137 37.22 -11.88 -7.24
N GLY A 138 36.62 -11.38 -6.15
CA GLY A 138 37.02 -10.13 -5.53
C GLY A 138 38.44 -10.14 -4.98
N ILE A 139 38.84 -11.15 -4.20
CA ILE A 139 40.22 -11.22 -3.69
C ILE A 139 41.24 -11.46 -4.81
N ALA A 140 40.85 -12.13 -5.91
CA ALA A 140 41.68 -12.23 -7.12
C ALA A 140 41.86 -10.85 -7.78
N GLY A 141 40.76 -10.12 -8.01
CA GLY A 141 40.76 -8.77 -8.56
C GLY A 141 41.60 -7.80 -7.73
N ALA A 142 41.46 -7.87 -6.40
CA ALA A 142 42.24 -7.05 -5.48
C ALA A 142 43.74 -7.33 -5.57
N ALA A 143 44.14 -8.61 -5.61
CA ALA A 143 45.55 -8.99 -5.74
C ALA A 143 46.15 -8.52 -7.07
N ILE A 144 45.40 -8.65 -8.17
CA ILE A 144 45.78 -8.15 -9.50
C ILE A 144 45.94 -6.62 -9.47
N ALA A 145 44.92 -5.90 -9.01
CA ALA A 145 44.90 -4.44 -8.99
C ALA A 145 45.99 -3.85 -8.09
N THR A 146 46.22 -4.46 -6.93
CA THR A 146 47.30 -4.05 -6.01
C THR A 146 48.66 -4.16 -6.67
N GLN A 147 48.91 -5.26 -7.38
CA GLN A 147 50.17 -5.48 -8.08
C GLN A 147 50.37 -4.49 -9.24
N LEU A 148 49.31 -4.20 -10.01
CA LEU A 148 49.35 -3.22 -11.10
C LEU A 148 49.59 -1.79 -10.58
N ALA A 149 49.05 -1.46 -9.41
CA ALA A 149 49.17 -0.12 -8.82
C ALA A 149 50.55 0.14 -8.15
N SER A 150 51.35 -0.89 -7.85
CA SER A 150 52.56 -0.78 -7.01
C SER A 150 53.87 -0.40 -7.74
N GLY A 151 53.83 -0.03 -9.03
CA GLY A 151 54.98 0.54 -9.77
C GLY A 151 56.13 -0.42 -10.14
N ALA A 152 56.92 -0.02 -11.15
CA ALA A 152 57.90 -0.84 -11.89
C ALA A 152 58.99 -1.57 -11.05
N GLY A 153 59.29 -1.11 -9.83
CA GLY A 153 60.41 -1.64 -9.01
C GLY A 153 60.20 -3.02 -8.38
N THR A 154 58.94 -3.50 -8.29
CA THR A 154 58.59 -4.84 -7.77
C THR A 154 58.17 -5.82 -8.86
N HIS A 155 58.20 -5.40 -10.14
CA HIS A 155 57.61 -6.12 -11.26
C HIS A 155 58.07 -7.58 -11.39
N HIS A 156 59.34 -7.90 -11.19
CA HIS A 156 59.83 -9.25 -11.49
C HIS A 156 59.52 -10.33 -10.43
N LYS A 157 59.33 -10.00 -9.15
CA LYS A 157 59.18 -11.02 -8.09
C LYS A 157 57.74 -11.54 -7.92
N ASN A 158 56.72 -10.74 -8.24
CA ASN A 158 55.31 -11.11 -8.05
C ASN A 158 54.54 -11.37 -9.35
N GLN A 159 55.06 -11.01 -10.53
CA GLN A 159 54.35 -11.21 -11.80
C GLN A 159 54.06 -12.69 -12.11
N ARG A 160 54.96 -13.61 -11.72
CA ARG A 160 54.74 -15.07 -11.81
C ARG A 160 53.57 -15.57 -10.94
N ARG A 161 53.17 -14.82 -9.90
CA ARG A 161 52.09 -15.18 -8.98
C ARG A 161 50.73 -14.62 -9.40
N VAL A 162 50.71 -13.52 -10.14
CA VAL A 162 49.49 -12.82 -10.57
C VAL A 162 48.99 -13.33 -11.94
N PHE A 163 49.88 -13.77 -12.82
CA PHE A 163 49.50 -14.30 -14.14
C PHE A 163 48.51 -15.49 -14.08
N PRO A 164 48.66 -16.47 -13.16
CA PRO A 164 47.66 -17.52 -12.99
C PRO A 164 46.29 -17.01 -12.52
N LEU A 165 46.24 -15.92 -11.76
CA LEU A 165 44.97 -15.31 -11.30
C LEU A 165 44.20 -14.71 -12.47
N LEU A 166 44.88 -14.04 -13.40
CA LEU A 166 44.26 -13.54 -14.64
C LEU A 166 43.70 -14.68 -15.48
N GLY A 167 44.47 -15.78 -15.63
CA GLY A 167 44.01 -16.98 -16.33
C GLY A 167 42.79 -17.61 -15.67
N MET A 168 42.77 -17.71 -14.34
CA MET A 168 41.61 -18.21 -13.59
C MET A 168 40.38 -17.32 -13.77
N VAL A 169 40.51 -16.00 -13.61
CA VAL A 169 39.39 -15.05 -13.78
C VAL A 169 38.80 -15.18 -15.20
N ALA A 170 39.65 -15.18 -16.22
CA ALA A 170 39.21 -15.33 -17.61
C ALA A 170 38.51 -16.68 -17.83
N LEU A 171 39.09 -17.78 -17.33
CA LEU A 171 38.53 -19.12 -17.47
C LEU A 171 37.17 -19.23 -16.76
N THR A 172 37.05 -18.74 -15.53
CA THR A 172 35.80 -18.79 -14.76
C THR A 172 34.68 -18.03 -15.46
N LEU A 173 34.93 -16.79 -15.91
CA LEU A 173 33.92 -16.00 -16.60
C LEU A 173 33.53 -16.62 -17.96
N LEU A 174 34.50 -17.09 -18.74
CA LEU A 174 34.24 -17.75 -20.03
C LEU A 174 33.47 -19.06 -19.85
N TYR A 175 33.81 -19.85 -18.83
CA TYR A 175 33.08 -21.08 -18.52
C TYR A 175 31.65 -20.78 -18.06
N GLY A 176 31.47 -19.74 -17.23
CA GLY A 176 30.16 -19.29 -16.76
C GLY A 176 29.22 -18.77 -17.86
N THR A 177 29.75 -18.26 -18.98
CA THR A 177 28.90 -17.89 -20.13
C THR A 177 28.30 -19.09 -20.86
N ARG A 178 28.88 -20.29 -20.68
CA ARG A 178 28.47 -21.52 -21.38
C ARG A 178 27.74 -22.52 -20.50
N GLN A 179 27.91 -22.41 -19.18
CA GLN A 179 27.38 -23.37 -18.22
C GLN A 179 26.24 -22.73 -17.41
N THR A 180 25.08 -23.37 -17.43
CA THR A 180 23.95 -22.98 -16.56
C THR A 180 24.29 -23.24 -15.10
N GLY A 181 23.78 -22.40 -14.19
CA GLY A 181 24.06 -22.49 -12.75
C GLY A 181 25.32 -21.75 -12.29
N ILE A 182 26.00 -21.00 -13.16
CA ILE A 182 27.13 -20.14 -12.79
C ILE A 182 26.70 -18.68 -12.78
N ASP A 183 26.85 -18.03 -11.63
CA ASP A 183 26.45 -16.64 -11.42
C ASP A 183 27.55 -15.66 -11.87
N ASN A 184 27.59 -15.38 -13.17
CA ASN A 184 28.53 -14.43 -13.74
C ASN A 184 28.29 -12.98 -13.28
N ALA A 185 27.05 -12.60 -12.97
CA ALA A 185 26.75 -11.27 -12.46
C ALA A 185 27.42 -11.06 -11.10
N CYS A 186 27.35 -12.06 -10.22
CA CYS A 186 28.05 -12.09 -8.94
C CYS A 186 29.58 -12.05 -9.12
N HIS A 187 30.13 -12.84 -10.05
CA HIS A 187 31.58 -12.86 -10.31
C HIS A 187 32.11 -11.52 -10.80
N ILE A 188 31.42 -10.89 -11.75
CA ILE A 188 31.79 -9.58 -12.29
C ILE A 188 31.69 -8.51 -11.20
N GLY A 189 30.59 -8.49 -10.45
CA GLY A 189 30.40 -7.56 -9.34
C GLY A 189 31.50 -7.70 -8.28
N GLY A 190 31.80 -8.94 -7.87
CA GLY A 190 32.88 -9.23 -6.93
C GLY A 190 34.25 -8.79 -7.44
N LEU A 191 34.59 -9.09 -8.71
CA LEU A 191 35.85 -8.70 -9.34
C LEU A 191 36.04 -7.18 -9.38
N ILE A 192 34.99 -6.42 -9.73
CA ILE A 192 35.01 -4.95 -9.77
C ILE A 192 35.21 -4.39 -8.36
N ALA A 193 34.42 -4.85 -7.39
CA ALA A 193 34.51 -4.43 -6.00
C ALA A 193 35.90 -4.68 -5.40
N GLY A 194 36.42 -5.90 -5.58
CA GLY A 194 37.74 -6.28 -5.10
C GLY A 194 38.86 -5.53 -5.80
N GLY A 195 38.77 -5.36 -7.13
CA GLY A 195 39.74 -4.57 -7.90
C GLY A 195 39.83 -3.11 -7.43
N ALA A 196 38.69 -2.46 -7.21
CA ALA A 196 38.62 -1.10 -6.70
C ALA A 196 39.25 -0.98 -5.30
N LEU A 197 38.89 -1.88 -4.38
CA LEU A 197 39.46 -1.90 -3.03
C LEU A 197 40.96 -2.24 -3.02
N GLY A 198 41.41 -3.15 -3.88
CA GLY A 198 42.83 -3.49 -4.02
C GLY A 198 43.65 -2.33 -4.57
N TRP A 199 43.15 -1.63 -5.59
CA TRP A 199 43.77 -0.43 -6.13
C TRP A 199 43.87 0.68 -5.09
N LEU A 200 42.78 0.96 -4.37
CA LEU A 200 42.76 1.95 -3.29
C LEU A 200 43.73 1.57 -2.16
N SER A 201 43.75 0.30 -1.77
CA SER A 201 44.64 -0.22 -0.73
C SER A 201 46.12 -0.07 -1.08
N ALA A 202 46.48 -0.18 -2.36
CA ALA A 202 47.84 0.01 -2.84
C ALA A 202 48.28 1.49 -2.78
N ARG A 203 47.35 2.43 -2.92
CA ARG A 203 47.62 3.88 -2.87
C ARG A 203 47.71 4.42 -1.45
N LEU A 204 47.13 3.72 -0.47
CA LEU A 204 47.12 4.11 0.94
C LEU A 204 48.26 3.48 1.76
N VAL A 205 49.24 2.86 1.11
CA VAL A 205 50.41 2.24 1.75
C VAL A 205 51.29 3.33 2.38
N GLY A 206 51.45 3.31 3.72
CA GLY A 206 52.28 4.25 4.49
C GLY A 206 51.53 5.13 5.49
N GLN A 207 50.20 5.12 5.48
CA GLN A 207 49.36 5.84 6.45
C GLN A 207 49.03 4.97 7.69
N ASN A 208 48.50 5.57 8.76
CA ASN A 208 48.13 4.85 9.97
C ASN A 208 47.09 3.76 9.64
N ARG A 209 47.48 2.51 9.88
CA ARG A 209 46.70 1.31 9.55
C ARG A 209 45.27 1.39 10.08
N LEU A 210 45.09 1.81 11.34
CA LEU A 210 43.77 1.91 11.97
C LEU A 210 42.87 2.94 11.27
N VAL A 211 43.45 4.08 10.85
CA VAL A 211 42.72 5.15 10.15
C VAL A 211 42.35 4.71 8.74
N THR A 212 43.29 4.09 8.01
CA THR A 212 43.03 3.62 6.64
C THR A 212 42.04 2.44 6.58
N GLU A 213 42.24 1.40 7.39
CA GLU A 213 41.35 0.23 7.40
C GLU A 213 39.97 0.61 7.96
N GLY A 214 39.92 1.44 9.02
CA GLY A 214 38.67 1.97 9.56
C GLY A 214 37.92 2.87 8.56
N GLY A 215 38.63 3.77 7.88
CA GLY A 215 38.05 4.64 6.85
C GLY A 215 37.48 3.86 5.66
N ILE A 216 38.19 2.83 5.20
CA ILE A 216 37.69 1.93 4.13
C ILE A 216 36.41 1.23 4.58
N ILE A 217 36.38 0.67 5.80
CA ILE A 217 35.20 -0.03 6.33
C ILE A 217 33.99 0.92 6.38
N VAL A 218 34.17 2.14 6.90
CA VAL A 218 33.08 3.12 6.98
C VAL A 218 32.58 3.50 5.59
N ALA A 219 33.48 3.84 4.66
CA ALA A 219 33.10 4.23 3.30
C ALA A 219 32.37 3.10 2.55
N VAL A 220 32.89 1.89 2.67
CA VAL A 220 32.28 0.66 2.12
C VAL A 220 30.89 0.42 2.70
N THR A 221 30.75 0.55 4.01
CA THR A 221 29.47 0.30 4.69
C THR A 221 28.43 1.32 4.26
N LEU A 222 28.78 2.61 4.23
CA LEU A 222 27.91 3.68 3.76
C LEU A 222 27.51 3.51 2.28
N LEU A 223 28.45 3.09 1.44
CA LEU A 223 28.18 2.81 0.03
C LEU A 223 27.19 1.64 -0.11
N LEU A 224 27.40 0.54 0.62
CA LEU A 224 26.50 -0.62 0.57
C LEU A 224 25.11 -0.27 1.10
N THR A 225 25.01 0.34 2.27
CA THR A 225 23.71 0.67 2.86
C THR A 225 22.97 1.68 2.02
N GLY A 226 23.66 2.70 1.48
CA GLY A 226 23.09 3.66 0.55
C GLY A 226 22.60 3.02 -0.75
N THR A 227 23.36 2.07 -1.31
CA THR A 227 22.97 1.36 -2.53
C THR A 227 21.78 0.44 -2.30
N ILE A 228 21.78 -0.34 -1.21
CA ILE A 228 20.66 -1.21 -0.84
C ILE A 228 19.40 -0.37 -0.62
N TRP A 229 19.51 0.73 0.13
CA TRP A 229 18.39 1.64 0.35
C TRP A 229 17.86 2.23 -0.95
N PHE A 230 18.75 2.68 -1.85
CA PHE A 230 18.34 3.21 -3.15
C PHE A 230 17.61 2.17 -4.01
N VAL A 231 18.09 0.92 -4.04
CA VAL A 231 17.43 -0.18 -4.75
C VAL A 231 16.07 -0.50 -4.13
N GLN A 232 15.95 -0.51 -2.80
CA GLN A 232 14.69 -0.72 -2.09
C GLN A 232 13.62 0.30 -2.47
N GLN A 233 13.99 1.57 -2.74
CA GLN A 233 13.05 2.60 -3.18
C GLN A 233 12.52 2.38 -4.61
N GLN A 234 13.15 1.52 -5.40
CA GLN A 234 12.75 1.22 -6.79
C GLN A 234 11.93 -0.07 -6.90
N ILE A 235 11.65 -0.74 -5.78
CA ILE A 235 10.86 -1.99 -5.76
C ILE A 235 9.40 -1.67 -6.00
N ASP A 236 8.82 -2.32 -7.01
CA ASP A 236 7.40 -2.24 -7.33
C ASP A 236 6.58 -3.33 -6.62
N GLU A 237 5.25 -3.20 -6.70
CA GLU A 237 4.32 -4.14 -6.08
C GLU A 237 4.43 -5.57 -6.65
N SER A 238 4.88 -5.73 -7.89
CA SER A 238 5.00 -7.05 -8.53
C SER A 238 6.07 -7.90 -7.83
N VAL A 239 7.19 -7.27 -7.44
CA VAL A 239 8.26 -7.95 -6.70
C VAL A 239 7.79 -8.33 -5.28
N LEU A 240 7.00 -7.48 -4.64
CA LEU A 240 6.43 -7.77 -3.31
C LEU A 240 5.43 -8.94 -3.35
N GLN A 241 4.67 -9.08 -4.43
CA GLN A 241 3.77 -10.24 -4.63
C GLN A 241 4.56 -11.53 -4.78
N VAL A 242 5.61 -11.53 -5.62
CA VAL A 242 6.49 -12.70 -5.75
C VAL A 242 7.13 -13.05 -4.41
N ARG A 243 7.59 -12.04 -3.64
CA ARG A 243 8.11 -12.25 -2.27
C ARG A 243 7.07 -12.95 -1.40
N GLN A 244 5.82 -12.50 -1.41
CA GLN A 244 4.76 -13.08 -0.61
C GLN A 244 4.46 -14.54 -1.02
N SER A 245 4.33 -14.83 -2.32
CA SER A 245 4.13 -16.19 -2.81
C SER A 245 5.28 -17.12 -2.42
N LEU A 246 6.53 -16.63 -2.43
CA LEU A 246 7.68 -17.39 -1.95
C LEU A 246 7.62 -17.62 -0.44
N ARG A 247 7.23 -16.61 0.35
CA ARG A 247 7.06 -16.80 1.79
C ARG A 247 5.97 -17.83 2.11
N GLU A 248 4.87 -17.85 1.37
CA GLU A 248 3.81 -18.85 1.54
C GLU A 248 4.27 -20.27 1.14
N ALA A 249 5.05 -20.39 0.06
CA ALA A 249 5.55 -21.68 -0.41
C ALA A 249 6.64 -22.26 0.50
N PHE A 250 7.57 -21.43 0.97
CA PHE A 250 8.74 -21.88 1.72
C PHE A 250 8.60 -21.73 3.24
N TYR A 251 7.76 -20.81 3.75
CA TYR A 251 7.60 -20.56 5.18
C TYR A 251 6.14 -20.75 5.66
N PRO A 252 5.47 -21.88 5.33
CA PRO A 252 4.04 -22.04 5.59
C PRO A 252 3.69 -22.00 7.09
N GLN A 253 4.56 -22.53 7.96
CA GLN A 253 4.34 -22.54 9.40
C GLN A 253 4.42 -21.14 10.02
N GLU A 254 5.38 -20.33 9.58
CA GLU A 254 5.50 -18.93 10.04
C GLU A 254 4.28 -18.12 9.62
N ILE A 255 3.86 -18.25 8.36
CA ILE A 255 2.66 -17.56 7.85
C ILE A 255 1.39 -18.02 8.59
N GLU A 256 1.25 -19.31 8.88
CA GLU A 256 0.11 -19.81 9.66
C GLU A 256 0.13 -19.27 11.10
N GLN A 257 1.30 -19.19 11.72
CA GLN A 257 1.46 -18.61 13.05
C GLN A 257 1.15 -17.10 13.06
N GLU A 258 1.65 -16.34 12.09
CA GLU A 258 1.32 -14.92 11.90
C GLU A 258 -0.20 -14.72 11.74
N ARG A 259 -0.86 -15.56 10.93
CA ARG A 259 -2.32 -15.53 10.75
C ARG A 259 -3.06 -15.83 12.06
N ARG A 260 -2.63 -16.85 12.82
CA ARG A 260 -3.21 -17.19 14.13
C ARG A 260 -3.05 -16.06 15.14
N GLN A 261 -1.87 -15.44 15.23
CA GLN A 261 -1.61 -14.30 16.10
C GLN A 261 -2.49 -13.11 15.74
N LYS A 262 -2.61 -12.78 14.45
CA LYS A 262 -3.48 -11.71 13.96
C LYS A 262 -4.95 -11.97 14.29
N LYS A 263 -5.41 -13.23 14.19
CA LYS A 263 -6.75 -13.64 14.58
C LYS A 263 -6.98 -13.47 16.10
N GLN A 264 -6.02 -13.86 16.93
CA GLN A 264 -6.08 -13.63 18.38
C GLN A 264 -6.13 -12.15 18.74
N GLN A 265 -5.27 -11.33 18.12
CA GLN A 265 -5.27 -9.89 18.31
C GLN A 265 -6.62 -9.25 17.95
N LEU A 266 -7.24 -9.65 16.82
CA LEU A 266 -8.57 -9.15 16.44
C LEU A 266 -9.65 -9.54 17.45
N VAL A 267 -9.56 -10.73 18.06
CA VAL A 267 -10.49 -11.15 19.12
C VAL A 267 -10.30 -10.31 20.38
N GLU A 268 -9.06 -10.04 20.78
CA GLU A 268 -8.75 -9.16 21.91
C GLU A 268 -9.24 -7.73 21.67
N GLU A 269 -9.00 -7.15 20.49
CA GLU A 269 -9.50 -5.83 20.11
C GLU A 269 -11.03 -5.75 20.15
N ARG A 270 -11.73 -6.79 19.67
CA ARG A 270 -13.19 -6.89 19.75
C ARG A 270 -13.69 -6.94 21.19
N ASN A 271 -13.04 -7.71 22.05
CA ASN A 271 -13.41 -7.83 23.46
C ASN A 271 -13.17 -6.51 24.21
N ALA A 272 -12.00 -5.88 24.03
CA ALA A 272 -11.69 -4.59 24.60
C ALA A 272 -12.69 -3.51 24.14
N LEU A 273 -13.06 -3.50 22.85
CA LEU A 273 -14.07 -2.58 22.33
C LEU A 273 -15.42 -2.77 23.02
N ARG A 274 -15.86 -4.02 23.27
CA ARG A 274 -17.12 -4.30 23.98
C ARG A 274 -17.16 -3.72 25.38
N GLU A 275 -16.05 -3.76 26.11
CA GLU A 275 -15.96 -3.19 27.46
C GLU A 275 -16.09 -1.66 27.48
N THR A 276 -15.77 -0.99 26.36
CA THR A 276 -15.90 0.47 26.23
C THR A 276 -17.30 0.93 25.80
N LEU A 277 -18.20 0.01 25.42
CA LEU A 277 -19.53 0.38 24.97
C LEU A 277 -20.40 0.84 26.15
N SER A 278 -21.19 1.88 25.92
CA SER A 278 -22.19 2.33 26.88
C SER A 278 -23.28 1.28 27.07
N ALA A 279 -23.86 1.22 28.26
CA ALA A 279 -24.97 0.31 28.53
C ALA A 279 -26.15 0.59 27.59
N PRO A 280 -26.86 -0.46 27.09
CA PRO A 280 -28.03 -0.29 26.26
C PRO A 280 -29.09 0.60 26.91
N VAL A 281 -29.72 1.46 26.11
CA VAL A 281 -30.78 2.38 26.56
C VAL A 281 -32.16 1.95 26.05
N SER A 282 -33.23 2.61 26.53
CA SER A 282 -34.59 2.33 26.05
C SER A 282 -34.79 2.73 24.58
N ARG A 283 -35.85 2.22 23.95
CA ARG A 283 -36.18 2.57 22.56
C ARG A 283 -36.41 4.06 22.37
N GLU A 284 -37.05 4.71 23.34
CA GLU A 284 -37.32 6.14 23.34
C GLU A 284 -36.01 6.94 23.39
N GLN A 285 -35.07 6.54 24.25
CA GLN A 285 -33.76 7.18 24.37
C GLN A 285 -32.89 6.97 23.12
N ALA A 286 -32.97 5.79 22.50
CA ALA A 286 -32.21 5.47 21.29
C ALA A 286 -32.79 6.08 20.00
N SER A 287 -34.07 6.46 20.00
CA SER A 287 -34.73 7.02 18.81
C SER A 287 -34.24 8.43 18.45
N GLY A 288 -33.53 9.10 19.37
CA GLY A 288 -33.01 10.45 19.19
C GLY A 288 -34.06 11.54 19.37
N ASP A 289 -33.60 12.79 19.28
CA ASP A 289 -34.43 13.98 19.44
C ASP A 289 -34.95 14.43 18.07
N LEU A 290 -36.27 14.66 17.97
CA LEU A 290 -36.85 15.36 16.83
C LEU A 290 -36.40 16.82 16.86
N LEU A 291 -35.76 17.26 15.78
CA LEU A 291 -35.32 18.64 15.61
C LEU A 291 -36.32 19.46 14.79
N ALA A 292 -36.78 18.91 13.67
CA ALA A 292 -37.73 19.58 12.78
C ALA A 292 -38.46 18.58 11.87
N GLU A 293 -39.62 18.99 11.36
CA GLU A 293 -40.33 18.32 10.28
C GLU A 293 -39.99 19.05 8.98
N ILE A 294 -39.06 18.47 8.22
CA ILE A 294 -38.59 19.01 6.93
C ILE A 294 -38.72 17.86 5.93
N ALA A 295 -39.62 18.03 4.98
CA ALA A 295 -39.85 17.05 3.94
C ALA A 295 -38.77 17.10 2.86
N ASP A 296 -38.53 15.97 2.21
CA ASP A 296 -37.77 15.86 0.96
C ASP A 296 -36.34 16.42 1.01
N ILE A 297 -35.67 16.27 2.16
CA ILE A 297 -34.23 16.49 2.28
C ILE A 297 -33.50 15.43 1.44
N HIS A 298 -32.68 15.88 0.49
CA HIS A 298 -31.84 15.02 -0.35
C HIS A 298 -30.42 14.85 0.22
N ASP A 299 -29.79 15.94 0.68
CA ASP A 299 -28.47 15.96 1.32
C ASP A 299 -28.42 17.03 2.43
N MET A 300 -27.44 16.90 3.33
CA MET A 300 -27.21 17.81 4.44
C MET A 300 -25.71 18.10 4.63
N ALA A 301 -25.39 19.34 4.97
CA ALA A 301 -24.10 19.74 5.51
C ALA A 301 -24.28 20.36 6.90
N ILE A 302 -23.27 20.20 7.75
CA ILE A 302 -23.26 20.72 9.12
C ILE A 302 -22.07 21.66 9.23
N SER A 303 -22.26 22.82 9.89
CA SER A 303 -21.18 23.75 10.18
C SER A 303 -20.13 23.11 11.08
N ARG A 304 -18.91 23.62 11.03
CA ARG A 304 -17.75 23.13 11.79
C ARG A 304 -17.96 23.23 13.29
N ASP A 305 -18.71 24.23 13.74
CA ASP A 305 -19.10 24.37 15.15
C ASP A 305 -20.21 23.39 15.59
N GLY A 306 -20.83 22.68 14.65
CA GLY A 306 -21.88 21.69 14.90
C GLY A 306 -23.25 22.30 15.26
N ASN A 307 -23.43 23.61 15.12
CA ASN A 307 -24.66 24.29 15.53
C ASN A 307 -25.65 24.58 14.39
N THR A 308 -25.18 24.59 13.14
CA THR A 308 -26.02 24.92 11.98
C THR A 308 -26.05 23.77 10.99
N LEU A 309 -27.24 23.42 10.52
CA LEU A 309 -27.46 22.42 9.49
C LEU A 309 -28.03 23.09 8.23
N TYR A 310 -27.46 22.74 7.08
CA TYR A 310 -27.89 23.16 5.76
C TYR A 310 -28.50 21.94 5.08
N ALA A 311 -29.75 22.04 4.64
CA ALA A 311 -30.47 20.94 4.01
C ALA A 311 -30.86 21.30 2.57
N ALA A 312 -30.51 20.45 1.61
CA ALA A 312 -30.96 20.53 0.24
C ALA A 312 -32.36 19.91 0.12
N ILE A 313 -33.35 20.71 -0.29
CA ILE A 313 -34.73 20.26 -0.47
C ILE A 313 -35.03 20.16 -1.97
N GLU A 314 -35.09 18.92 -2.45
CA GLU A 314 -35.20 18.63 -3.88
C GLU A 314 -36.51 19.16 -4.47
N ASN A 315 -37.65 18.80 -3.87
CA ASN A 315 -38.98 19.09 -4.42
C ASN A 315 -39.34 20.59 -4.46
N THR A 316 -38.79 21.37 -3.53
CA THR A 316 -39.05 22.83 -3.49
C THR A 316 -37.92 23.65 -4.10
N ASN A 317 -36.87 22.96 -4.58
CA ASN A 317 -35.63 23.57 -5.04
C ASN A 317 -35.11 24.64 -4.08
N SER A 318 -34.98 24.29 -2.81
CA SER A 318 -34.56 25.23 -1.77
C SER A 318 -33.45 24.66 -0.89
N ILE A 319 -32.71 25.56 -0.25
CA ILE A 319 -31.74 25.23 0.79
C ILE A 319 -32.26 25.81 2.09
N VAL A 320 -32.48 24.96 3.08
CA VAL A 320 -32.93 25.36 4.42
C VAL A 320 -31.73 25.42 5.35
N VAL A 321 -31.55 26.56 6.01
CA VAL A 321 -30.56 26.77 7.07
C VAL A 321 -31.26 26.64 8.42
N PHE A 322 -30.82 25.72 9.24
CA PHE A 322 -31.46 25.33 10.48
C PHE A 322 -30.48 25.44 11.65
N ASP A 323 -30.89 26.15 12.71
CA ASP A 323 -30.14 26.20 13.96
C ASP A 323 -30.50 24.99 14.83
N LEU A 324 -29.51 24.13 15.06
CA LEU A 324 -29.65 22.87 15.81
C LEU A 324 -29.86 23.11 17.31
N GLY A 325 -29.36 24.21 17.87
CA GLY A 325 -29.49 24.54 19.29
C GLY A 325 -30.85 25.15 19.61
N GLN A 326 -31.30 26.10 18.79
CA GLN A 326 -32.59 26.77 18.90
C GLN A 326 -33.74 25.96 18.29
N LYS A 327 -33.41 24.91 17.52
CA LYS A 327 -34.37 24.05 16.81
C LYS A 327 -35.32 24.83 15.91
N LYS A 328 -34.78 25.76 15.11
CA LYS A 328 -35.58 26.60 14.22
C LYS A 328 -34.90 26.82 12.88
N ILE A 329 -35.71 27.06 11.86
CA ILE A 329 -35.25 27.52 10.55
C ILE A 329 -34.79 28.98 10.69
N LEU A 330 -33.55 29.25 10.26
CA LEU A 330 -32.99 30.60 10.19
C LEU A 330 -33.31 31.26 8.86
N HIS A 331 -33.02 30.54 7.76
CA HIS A 331 -33.17 31.03 6.39
C HIS A 331 -33.64 29.91 5.47
N THR A 332 -34.40 30.27 4.44
CA THR A 332 -34.69 29.40 3.31
C THR A 332 -34.29 30.14 2.05
N PHE A 333 -33.36 29.57 1.29
CA PHE A 333 -32.91 30.09 0.02
C PHE A 333 -33.57 29.32 -1.12
N THR A 334 -34.03 30.00 -2.16
CA THR A 334 -34.36 29.33 -3.41
C THR A 334 -33.06 29.07 -4.16
N ALA A 335 -32.82 27.83 -4.53
CA ALA A 335 -31.67 27.50 -5.35
C ALA A 335 -31.95 27.80 -6.83
N PRO A 336 -30.92 27.91 -7.66
CA PRO A 336 -31.12 28.24 -9.07
C PRO A 336 -31.94 27.17 -9.79
N ILE A 337 -32.96 27.63 -10.53
CA ILE A 337 -33.72 26.83 -11.50
C ILE A 337 -33.14 27.12 -12.88
N ALA A 338 -33.09 26.12 -13.76
CA ALA A 338 -32.77 26.35 -15.16
C ALA A 338 -33.73 27.39 -15.78
N LYS A 339 -33.18 28.42 -16.46
CA LYS A 339 -34.01 29.38 -17.20
C LYS A 339 -34.68 28.75 -18.43
N GLU A 340 -34.12 27.66 -18.94
CA GLU A 340 -34.63 26.90 -20.07
C GLU A 340 -35.25 25.59 -19.59
N LYS A 341 -36.37 25.17 -20.20
CA LYS A 341 -36.96 23.85 -19.93
C LYS A 341 -35.91 22.80 -20.28
N SER A 342 -35.54 21.99 -19.29
CA SER A 342 -34.52 20.97 -19.47
C SER A 342 -34.83 20.02 -20.62
N VAL A 343 -33.72 19.51 -21.14
CA VAL A 343 -33.62 18.51 -22.19
C VAL A 343 -34.49 17.31 -21.77
N LYS A 344 -35.52 17.03 -22.57
CA LYS A 344 -36.63 16.05 -22.40
C LYS A 344 -36.20 14.57 -22.27
N HIS A 345 -35.06 14.26 -21.63
CA HIS A 345 -34.26 13.06 -21.89
C HIS A 345 -34.16 12.05 -20.74
N CYS A 346 -34.79 12.29 -19.59
CA CYS A 346 -35.08 11.20 -18.65
C CYS A 346 -36.57 11.17 -18.34
N GLY A 347 -37.23 10.08 -18.70
CA GLY A 347 -38.67 9.83 -18.48
C GLY A 347 -39.01 9.64 -17.01
N GLY A 348 -38.79 10.66 -16.18
CA GLY A 348 -39.08 10.64 -14.74
C GLY A 348 -38.36 11.69 -13.89
N CYS A 349 -37.36 12.44 -14.37
CA CYS A 349 -36.64 13.44 -13.56
C CYS A 349 -37.17 14.87 -13.69
N LYS A 350 -38.47 15.05 -13.98
CA LYS A 350 -39.05 16.39 -14.02
C LYS A 350 -39.08 16.99 -12.61
N ASP A 351 -38.70 18.26 -12.49
CA ASP A 351 -38.90 19.12 -11.32
C ASP A 351 -37.92 18.84 -10.15
N GLN A 352 -36.72 18.32 -10.42
CA GLN A 352 -35.71 18.06 -9.38
C GLN A 352 -34.82 19.28 -9.13
N GLY A 353 -34.81 19.78 -7.88
CA GLY A 353 -34.05 20.96 -7.46
C GLY A 353 -32.60 20.67 -7.02
N VAL A 354 -32.19 21.25 -5.88
CA VAL A 354 -30.89 20.97 -5.26
C VAL A 354 -30.83 19.55 -4.79
N ARG A 355 -29.72 18.87 -5.05
CA ARG A 355 -29.51 17.48 -4.59
C ARG A 355 -28.42 17.37 -3.55
N SER A 356 -27.23 17.90 -3.82
CA SER A 356 -26.11 17.88 -2.88
C SER A 356 -25.63 19.28 -2.55
N LEU A 357 -25.10 19.46 -1.34
CA LEU A 357 -24.50 20.72 -0.90
C LEU A 357 -23.27 20.52 0.01
N ALA A 358 -22.39 21.52 0.03
CA ALA A 358 -21.23 21.57 0.91
C ALA A 358 -20.83 23.03 1.17
N LEU A 359 -20.15 23.26 2.30
CA LEU A 359 -19.69 24.59 2.72
C LEU A 359 -18.25 24.85 2.28
N SER A 360 -17.91 26.11 2.02
CA SER A 360 -16.51 26.54 1.92
C SER A 360 -15.79 26.38 3.26
N LEU A 361 -14.45 26.34 3.24
CA LEU A 361 -13.63 26.21 4.46
C LEU A 361 -13.85 27.33 5.47
N ASP A 362 -14.24 28.51 5.02
CA ASP A 362 -14.58 29.67 5.85
C ASP A 362 -16.09 29.81 6.12
N GLU A 363 -16.90 28.88 5.60
CA GLU A 363 -18.36 28.79 5.75
C GLU A 363 -19.14 30.03 5.29
N LYS A 364 -18.53 30.84 4.41
CA LYS A 364 -19.21 31.99 3.80
C LYS A 364 -19.94 31.64 2.51
N LEU A 365 -19.62 30.50 1.90
CA LEU A 365 -20.19 30.04 0.65
C LEU A 365 -20.81 28.64 0.83
N ILE A 366 -21.93 28.42 0.15
CA ILE A 366 -22.51 27.11 -0.12
C ILE A 366 -22.25 26.77 -1.58
N TYR A 367 -21.68 25.61 -1.82
CA TYR A 367 -21.66 24.97 -3.12
C TYR A 367 -22.85 24.01 -3.20
N ALA A 368 -23.66 24.11 -4.25
CA ALA A 368 -24.88 23.31 -4.38
C ALA A 368 -25.07 22.81 -5.82
N THR A 369 -25.31 21.51 -6.00
CA THR A 369 -25.64 20.95 -7.31
C THR A 369 -27.06 21.34 -7.68
N SER A 370 -27.23 21.89 -8.87
CA SER A 370 -28.52 22.32 -9.42
C SER A 370 -28.87 21.41 -10.58
N PHE A 371 -29.69 20.38 -10.30
CA PHE A 371 -29.90 19.24 -11.20
C PHE A 371 -30.41 19.67 -12.57
N GLU A 372 -31.50 20.43 -12.63
CA GLU A 372 -32.10 20.92 -13.87
C GLU A 372 -31.21 21.97 -14.59
N ALA A 373 -30.45 22.75 -13.83
CA ALA A 373 -29.61 23.82 -14.36
C ALA A 373 -28.27 23.32 -14.94
N ASN A 374 -27.94 22.04 -14.77
CA ASN A 374 -26.64 21.46 -15.13
C ASN A 374 -25.47 22.32 -14.60
N ALA A 375 -25.55 22.66 -13.31
CA ALA A 375 -24.60 23.59 -12.71
C ALA A 375 -24.24 23.23 -11.27
N LEU A 376 -23.04 23.64 -10.87
CA LEU A 376 -22.64 23.83 -9.49
C LEU A 376 -22.77 25.32 -9.15
N SER A 377 -23.66 25.64 -8.23
CA SER A 377 -23.96 27.00 -7.84
C SER A 377 -23.20 27.39 -6.58
N VAL A 378 -22.65 28.61 -6.59
CA VAL A 378 -21.91 29.22 -5.49
C VAL A 378 -22.81 30.28 -4.86
N ILE A 379 -23.24 30.05 -3.62
CA ILE A 379 -24.25 30.83 -2.93
C ILE A 379 -23.63 31.48 -1.70
N ASN A 380 -23.85 32.78 -1.50
CA ASN A 380 -23.44 33.47 -0.28
C ASN A 380 -24.31 33.01 0.90
N VAL A 381 -23.70 32.55 1.99
CA VAL A 381 -24.42 32.06 3.17
C VAL A 381 -25.22 33.16 3.88
N ALA A 382 -24.71 34.38 3.92
CA ALA A 382 -25.34 35.49 4.64
C ALA A 382 -26.52 36.10 3.88
N THR A 383 -26.43 36.21 2.55
CA THR A 383 -27.45 36.86 1.72
C THR A 383 -28.36 35.88 0.98
N GLY A 384 -27.92 34.63 0.78
CA GLY A 384 -28.60 33.66 -0.09
C GLY A 384 -28.43 33.94 -1.58
N GLU A 385 -27.63 34.95 -1.95
CA GLU A 385 -27.44 35.32 -3.35
C GLU A 385 -26.50 34.34 -4.05
N ILE A 386 -26.86 33.97 -5.28
CA ILE A 386 -26.00 33.17 -6.16
C ILE A 386 -24.91 34.10 -6.71
N ILE A 387 -23.68 33.90 -6.25
CA ILE A 387 -22.51 34.64 -6.71
C ILE A 387 -22.08 34.13 -8.09
N GLN A 388 -22.20 32.83 -8.32
CA GLN A 388 -21.79 32.21 -9.58
C GLN A 388 -22.52 30.89 -9.84
N SER A 389 -22.70 30.56 -11.12
CA SER A 389 -23.19 29.25 -11.57
C SER A 389 -22.21 28.65 -12.57
N ILE A 390 -21.52 27.59 -12.16
CA ILE A 390 -20.48 26.92 -12.95
C ILE A 390 -21.14 25.75 -13.69
N THR A 391 -21.03 25.72 -15.01
CA THR A 391 -21.62 24.65 -15.83
C THR A 391 -20.98 23.29 -15.50
N THR A 392 -21.78 22.23 -15.53
CA THR A 392 -21.37 20.83 -15.35
C THR A 392 -21.90 19.96 -16.50
N GLY A 393 -21.63 18.66 -16.43
CA GLY A 393 -22.36 17.68 -17.21
C GLY A 393 -23.86 17.64 -16.86
N ALA A 394 -24.59 16.77 -17.56
CA ALA A 394 -26.04 16.72 -17.46
C ALA A 394 -26.51 16.08 -16.15
N HIS A 395 -27.35 16.81 -15.43
CA HIS A 395 -28.03 16.40 -14.20
C HIS A 395 -27.04 16.06 -13.06
N PRO A 396 -26.32 17.04 -12.49
CA PRO A 396 -25.37 16.83 -11.39
C PRO A 396 -26.08 16.31 -10.12
N ASP A 397 -25.50 15.30 -9.48
CA ASP A 397 -26.08 14.60 -8.32
C ASP A 397 -25.30 14.98 -7.05
N SER A 398 -24.14 14.34 -6.85
CA SER A 398 -23.24 14.55 -5.73
C SER A 398 -21.93 15.17 -6.17
N PHE A 399 -21.21 15.79 -5.22
CA PHE A 399 -19.88 16.33 -5.46
C PHE A 399 -18.98 16.18 -4.25
N ILE A 400 -17.67 16.28 -4.47
CA ILE A 400 -16.66 16.30 -3.42
C ILE A 400 -15.71 17.48 -3.64
N LEU A 401 -15.35 18.14 -2.53
CA LEU A 401 -14.41 19.25 -2.51
C LEU A 401 -12.99 18.77 -2.25
N SER A 402 -11.99 19.46 -2.78
CA SER A 402 -10.62 19.36 -2.26
C SER A 402 -10.54 19.92 -0.84
N ARG A 403 -9.58 19.44 -0.06
CA ARG A 403 -9.32 19.83 1.33
C ARG A 403 -8.98 21.30 1.46
N ASP A 404 -8.33 21.89 0.45
CA ASP A 404 -8.05 23.32 0.39
C ASP A 404 -9.25 24.15 -0.12
N GLY A 405 -10.34 23.49 -0.53
CA GLY A 405 -11.55 24.12 -1.03
C GLY A 405 -11.41 24.81 -2.40
N THR A 406 -10.30 24.56 -3.12
CA THR A 406 -10.01 25.21 -4.41
C THR A 406 -10.56 24.45 -5.61
N LYS A 407 -10.93 23.18 -5.45
CA LYS A 407 -11.44 22.32 -6.52
C LYS A 407 -12.69 21.56 -6.09
N ALA A 408 -13.50 21.18 -7.08
CA ALA A 408 -14.60 20.25 -6.90
C ALA A 408 -14.64 19.21 -8.02
N TRP A 409 -15.11 18.01 -7.69
CA TRP A 409 -15.48 16.99 -8.66
C TRP A 409 -16.97 16.69 -8.50
N VAL A 410 -17.73 16.90 -9.57
CA VAL A 410 -19.19 16.77 -9.60
C VAL A 410 -19.58 15.56 -10.43
N MET A 411 -20.32 14.63 -9.85
CA MET A 411 -20.83 13.47 -10.56
C MET A 411 -22.14 13.79 -11.27
N ASN A 412 -22.20 13.52 -12.56
CA ASN A 412 -23.31 13.85 -13.43
C ASN A 412 -24.10 12.60 -13.80
N ARG A 413 -25.36 12.56 -13.38
CA ARG A 413 -26.20 11.37 -13.44
C ARG A 413 -26.61 10.99 -14.85
N THR A 414 -26.92 11.98 -15.69
CA THR A 414 -27.43 11.69 -17.04
C THR A 414 -26.33 11.60 -18.07
N SER A 415 -25.30 12.45 -17.99
CA SER A 415 -24.15 12.36 -18.89
C SER A 415 -23.16 11.25 -18.52
N ASN A 416 -23.38 10.54 -17.41
CA ASN A 416 -22.52 9.48 -16.88
C ASN A 416 -21.03 9.89 -16.87
N SER A 417 -20.76 11.04 -16.27
CA SER A 417 -19.45 11.68 -16.26
C SER A 417 -19.15 12.34 -14.91
N VAL A 418 -17.88 12.66 -14.67
CA VAL A 418 -17.45 13.51 -13.55
C VAL A 418 -16.92 14.82 -14.10
N SER A 419 -17.50 15.96 -13.71
CA SER A 419 -16.98 17.28 -14.06
C SER A 419 -15.92 17.71 -13.04
N ALA A 420 -14.73 18.07 -13.50
CA ALA A 420 -13.70 18.73 -12.69
C ALA A 420 -13.90 20.25 -12.74
N ILE A 421 -13.87 20.91 -11.58
CA ILE A 421 -14.17 22.33 -11.42
C ILE A 421 -13.06 23.02 -10.64
N ASP A 422 -12.65 24.20 -11.11
CA ASP A 422 -11.83 25.16 -10.39
C ASP A 422 -12.75 26.15 -9.66
N LEU A 423 -12.70 26.16 -8.33
CA LEU A 423 -13.51 27.02 -7.46
C LEU A 423 -12.87 28.39 -7.19
N VAL A 424 -11.61 28.61 -7.58
CA VAL A 424 -10.95 29.91 -7.49
C VAL A 424 -11.28 30.74 -8.72
N ALA A 425 -11.17 30.13 -9.91
CA ALA A 425 -11.54 30.76 -11.17
C ALA A 425 -13.04 30.66 -11.48
N TYR A 426 -13.77 29.81 -10.75
CA TYR A 426 -15.15 29.41 -11.03
C TYR A 426 -15.36 28.89 -12.45
N GLN A 427 -14.50 27.97 -12.86
CA GLN A 427 -14.47 27.43 -14.22
C GLN A 427 -14.66 25.92 -14.23
N HIS A 428 -15.43 25.46 -15.22
CA HIS A 428 -15.42 24.07 -15.64
C HIS A 428 -14.07 23.76 -16.31
N VAL A 429 -13.40 22.72 -15.83
CA VAL A 429 -12.06 22.33 -16.30
C VAL A 429 -12.14 21.19 -17.32
N ALA A 430 -12.90 20.14 -17.00
CA ALA A 430 -13.04 18.97 -17.85
C ALA A 430 -14.25 18.12 -17.48
N ASP A 431 -14.78 17.36 -18.44
CA ASP A 431 -15.68 16.23 -18.18
C ASP A 431 -14.94 14.91 -18.39
N ILE A 432 -15.01 14.04 -17.39
CA ILE A 432 -14.38 12.73 -17.35
C ILE A 432 -15.48 11.69 -17.59
N PRO A 433 -15.65 11.16 -18.81
CA PRO A 433 -16.73 10.22 -19.11
C PRO A 433 -16.48 8.88 -18.41
N LEU A 434 -17.47 8.36 -17.67
CA LEU A 434 -17.40 7.03 -17.04
C LEU A 434 -17.74 5.92 -18.04
N GLU A 435 -18.66 6.17 -18.96
CA GLU A 435 -18.92 5.37 -20.15
C GLU A 435 -19.17 6.27 -21.37
N LYS A 436 -19.32 5.68 -22.55
CA LYS A 436 -19.66 6.44 -23.76
C LYS A 436 -21.11 6.91 -23.68
N TYR A 437 -21.30 8.21 -23.47
CA TYR A 437 -22.61 8.85 -23.54
C TYR A 437 -23.00 9.10 -25.01
N ASP A 438 -24.09 8.49 -25.47
CA ASP A 438 -24.60 8.61 -26.85
C ASP A 438 -25.71 9.66 -27.00
N GLY A 439 -26.01 10.40 -25.95
CA GLY A 439 -27.11 11.37 -25.91
C GLY A 439 -28.50 10.76 -25.67
N THR A 440 -28.62 9.44 -25.48
CA THR A 440 -29.89 8.75 -25.26
C THR A 440 -29.99 8.13 -23.86
N GLY A 441 -30.60 8.88 -22.92
CA GLY A 441 -30.99 8.35 -21.60
C GLY A 441 -29.86 7.78 -20.72
N MET A 442 -30.22 7.18 -19.58
CA MET A 442 -29.28 6.59 -18.62
C MET A 442 -28.75 5.24 -19.14
N SER A 443 -27.60 5.22 -19.82
CA SER A 443 -26.85 3.97 -20.01
C SER A 443 -26.06 3.64 -18.74
N GLY A 444 -26.18 2.40 -18.24
CA GLY A 444 -25.33 1.84 -17.18
C GLY A 444 -25.31 2.65 -15.87
N LYS A 445 -26.37 2.55 -15.04
CA LYS A 445 -26.42 3.25 -13.75
C LYS A 445 -25.19 2.88 -12.89
N PRO A 446 -24.33 3.83 -12.47
CA PRO A 446 -23.53 3.60 -11.28
C PRO A 446 -24.51 3.34 -10.14
N GLY A 447 -24.31 2.23 -9.44
CA GLY A 447 -25.34 1.71 -8.55
C GLY A 447 -25.66 2.63 -7.34
N ALA A 448 -24.76 3.57 -7.00
CA ALA A 448 -25.01 4.70 -6.10
C ALA A 448 -24.24 5.96 -6.53
N TRP A 449 -24.68 7.11 -6.04
CA TRP A 449 -24.10 8.42 -6.36
C TRP A 449 -23.12 8.88 -5.28
N VAL A 450 -22.10 8.07 -5.00
CA VAL A 450 -21.06 8.33 -3.99
C VAL A 450 -19.69 8.54 -4.62
N MET A 451 -18.83 9.29 -3.94
CA MET A 451 -17.44 9.50 -4.35
C MET A 451 -16.51 9.49 -3.14
N ALA A 452 -15.26 9.09 -3.35
CA ALA A 452 -14.21 9.16 -2.34
C ALA A 452 -12.94 9.78 -2.93
N LEU A 453 -12.40 10.80 -2.27
CA LEU A 453 -11.14 11.46 -2.64
C LEU A 453 -10.03 10.97 -1.73
N SER A 454 -8.88 10.61 -2.31
CA SER A 454 -7.73 10.11 -1.56
C SER A 454 -7.14 11.20 -0.65
N PRO A 455 -6.46 10.84 0.45
CA PRO A 455 -5.85 11.82 1.35
C PRO A 455 -4.80 12.73 0.70
N ASP A 456 -4.18 12.28 -0.38
CA ASP A 456 -3.23 13.04 -1.21
C ASP A 456 -3.89 13.75 -2.41
N GLU A 457 -5.21 13.59 -2.56
CA GLU A 457 -6.06 14.17 -3.59
C GLU A 457 -5.71 13.83 -5.03
N LYS A 458 -4.83 12.86 -5.26
CA LYS A 458 -4.44 12.42 -6.61
C LYS A 458 -5.41 11.42 -7.22
N THR A 459 -6.24 10.80 -6.37
CA THR A 459 -7.12 9.71 -6.75
C THR A 459 -8.55 9.98 -6.30
N LEU A 460 -9.46 10.00 -7.27
CA LEU A 460 -10.91 10.02 -7.04
C LEU A 460 -11.47 8.64 -7.36
N LEU A 461 -12.29 8.09 -6.47
CA LEU A 461 -13.00 6.84 -6.69
C LEU A 461 -14.48 7.10 -6.87
N VAL A 462 -15.05 6.45 -7.88
CA VAL A 462 -16.49 6.49 -8.18
C VAL A 462 -17.00 5.07 -8.49
N PRO A 463 -18.28 4.76 -8.27
CA PRO A 463 -18.85 3.48 -8.69
C PRO A 463 -18.83 3.33 -10.22
N GLY A 464 -18.48 2.15 -10.71
CA GLY A 464 -18.58 1.78 -12.13
C GLY A 464 -19.96 1.23 -12.50
N ALA A 465 -20.15 0.89 -13.78
CA ALA A 465 -21.41 0.35 -14.30
C ALA A 465 -21.69 -1.12 -13.92
N GLY A 466 -20.63 -1.87 -13.55
CA GLY A 466 -20.72 -3.26 -13.10
C GLY A 466 -20.92 -3.39 -11.59
N ARG A 467 -21.54 -4.49 -11.14
CA ARG A 467 -21.62 -4.82 -9.71
C ARG A 467 -20.22 -4.93 -9.12
N GLY A 468 -19.98 -4.27 -8.00
CA GLY A 468 -18.69 -4.20 -7.33
C GLY A 468 -17.63 -3.38 -8.08
N ASN A 469 -17.90 -2.86 -9.28
CA ASN A 469 -16.88 -2.12 -10.01
C ASN A 469 -16.66 -0.74 -9.39
N ILE A 470 -15.40 -0.37 -9.21
CA ILE A 470 -14.98 0.96 -8.80
C ILE A 470 -14.12 1.52 -9.92
N VAL A 471 -14.35 2.74 -10.34
CA VAL A 471 -13.49 3.44 -11.29
C VAL A 471 -12.57 4.35 -10.50
N ARG A 472 -11.27 4.22 -10.76
CA ARG A 472 -10.25 5.12 -10.24
C ARG A 472 -9.96 6.20 -11.28
N ILE A 473 -10.00 7.45 -10.86
CA ILE A 473 -9.73 8.62 -11.69
C ILE A 473 -8.52 9.36 -11.11
N ASN A 474 -7.50 9.57 -11.94
CA ASN A 474 -6.40 10.46 -11.61
C ASN A 474 -6.88 11.91 -11.72
N THR A 475 -6.85 12.65 -10.62
CA THR A 475 -7.39 14.01 -10.54
C THR A 475 -6.57 15.07 -11.28
N ILE A 476 -5.35 14.72 -11.71
CA ILE A 476 -4.43 15.61 -12.42
C ILE A 476 -4.47 15.32 -13.93
N THR A 477 -4.36 14.05 -14.31
CA THR A 477 -4.31 13.65 -15.73
C THR A 477 -5.69 13.38 -16.33
N HIS A 478 -6.72 13.25 -15.48
CA HIS A 478 -8.09 12.86 -15.84
C HIS A 478 -8.18 11.48 -16.50
N GLN A 479 -7.12 10.67 -16.42
CA GLN A 479 -7.15 9.28 -16.84
C GLN A 479 -7.94 8.45 -15.84
N LYS A 480 -8.74 7.52 -16.35
CA LYS A 480 -9.51 6.58 -15.55
C LYS A 480 -9.05 5.14 -15.81
N GLU A 481 -9.15 4.32 -14.78
CA GLU A 481 -8.95 2.88 -14.85
C GLU A 481 -10.07 2.17 -14.09
N ASP A 482 -10.53 1.04 -14.62
CA ASP A 482 -11.42 0.15 -13.86
C ASP A 482 -10.60 -0.53 -12.77
N PHE A 483 -11.11 -0.48 -11.55
CA PHE A 483 -10.52 -1.11 -10.38
C PHE A 483 -11.38 -2.33 -9.99
N PRO A 484 -10.97 -3.56 -10.32
CA PRO A 484 -11.76 -4.73 -10.04
C PRO A 484 -11.77 -5.01 -8.53
N ALA A 485 -12.88 -4.69 -7.86
CA ALA A 485 -13.12 -5.25 -6.54
C ALA A 485 -13.58 -6.72 -6.71
N GLY A 486 -12.66 -7.61 -7.05
CA GLY A 486 -12.93 -8.97 -7.54
C GLY A 486 -13.87 -9.85 -6.70
N ASN A 487 -14.04 -9.55 -5.42
CA ASN A 487 -14.97 -10.24 -4.51
C ASN A 487 -16.24 -9.43 -4.16
N ALA A 488 -16.29 -8.14 -4.50
CA ALA A 488 -17.48 -7.33 -4.34
C ALA A 488 -18.49 -7.71 -5.42
N ARG A 489 -19.67 -8.16 -5.00
CA ARG A 489 -20.70 -8.69 -5.89
C ARG A 489 -21.98 -7.87 -5.84
N GLY A 490 -22.01 -6.83 -4.99
CA GLY A 490 -23.15 -5.94 -4.80
C GLY A 490 -23.01 -4.62 -5.55
N VAL A 491 -24.07 -3.83 -5.53
CA VAL A 491 -24.02 -2.43 -5.93
C VAL A 491 -23.33 -1.63 -4.82
N VAL A 492 -22.24 -0.92 -5.14
CA VAL A 492 -21.55 -0.04 -4.19
C VAL A 492 -22.52 1.06 -3.76
N SER A 493 -22.71 1.22 -2.45
CA SER A 493 -23.63 2.20 -1.85
C SER A 493 -22.91 3.29 -1.04
N ALA A 494 -21.71 3.01 -0.54
CA ALA A 494 -20.83 4.00 0.07
C ALA A 494 -19.37 3.63 -0.11
N MET A 495 -18.51 4.64 -0.06
CA MET A 495 -17.06 4.47 -0.13
C MET A 495 -16.34 5.64 0.52
N GLY A 496 -15.14 5.39 1.04
CA GLY A 496 -14.30 6.41 1.66
C GLY A 496 -12.88 5.93 1.90
N PHE A 497 -11.95 6.87 1.98
CA PHE A 497 -10.57 6.60 2.38
C PHE A 497 -10.40 6.72 3.89
N ARG A 498 -9.63 5.82 4.47
CA ARG A 498 -9.21 5.93 5.86
C ARG A 498 -8.12 6.99 6.01
N PRO A 499 -8.31 8.00 6.87
CA PRO A 499 -7.34 9.09 7.03
C PRO A 499 -5.94 8.61 7.46
N LYS A 500 -5.86 7.54 8.26
CA LYS A 500 -4.61 7.07 8.87
C LYS A 500 -3.66 6.35 7.89
N ASN A 501 -4.20 5.60 6.94
CA ASN A 501 -3.42 4.67 6.11
C ASN A 501 -3.84 4.65 4.63
N GLY A 502 -4.83 5.45 4.23
CA GLY A 502 -5.31 5.48 2.83
C GLY A 502 -6.05 4.22 2.39
N GLU A 503 -6.40 3.32 3.32
CA GLU A 503 -7.21 2.12 3.01
C GLU A 503 -8.61 2.55 2.52
N ILE A 504 -9.04 2.01 1.39
CA ILE A 504 -10.37 2.26 0.84
C ILE A 504 -11.33 1.31 1.54
N ILE A 505 -12.35 1.88 2.16
CA ILE A 505 -13.49 1.13 2.69
C ILE A 505 -14.67 1.42 1.78
N PHE A 506 -15.32 0.38 1.31
CA PHE A 506 -16.57 0.54 0.59
C PHE A 506 -17.54 -0.54 1.01
N ALA A 507 -18.81 -0.23 0.84
CA ALA A 507 -19.88 -1.14 1.18
C ALA A 507 -20.80 -1.30 -0.01
N ASP A 508 -21.33 -2.51 -0.12
CA ASP A 508 -22.23 -2.90 -1.18
C ASP A 508 -23.43 -3.67 -0.62
N SER A 509 -24.34 -4.06 -1.50
CA SER A 509 -25.53 -4.82 -1.12
C SER A 509 -25.25 -6.22 -0.53
N GLN A 510 -23.98 -6.67 -0.47
CA GLN A 510 -23.57 -7.97 0.07
C GLN A 510 -22.66 -7.89 1.28
N GLY A 511 -21.98 -6.76 1.51
CA GLY A 511 -21.13 -6.60 2.68
C GLY A 511 -20.38 -5.29 2.76
N ILE A 512 -19.39 -5.28 3.64
CA ILE A 512 -18.35 -4.26 3.72
C ILE A 512 -17.07 -4.92 3.25
N SER A 513 -16.39 -4.25 2.34
CA SER A 513 -15.09 -4.66 1.83
C SER A 513 -14.08 -3.54 2.00
N ARG A 514 -12.81 -3.92 2.01
CA ARG A 514 -11.68 -2.99 2.03
C ARG A 514 -10.71 -3.29 0.92
N ILE A 515 -10.02 -2.27 0.45
CA ILE A 515 -8.89 -2.36 -0.47
C ILE A 515 -7.76 -1.55 0.16
N ARG A 516 -6.66 -2.21 0.48
CA ARG A 516 -5.43 -1.52 0.89
C ARG A 516 -4.66 -1.06 -0.34
N ALA A 517 -3.73 -0.12 -0.16
CA ALA A 517 -2.87 0.32 -1.24
C ALA A 517 -2.14 -0.86 -1.92
N GLU A 518 -1.73 -1.85 -1.12
CA GLU A 518 -1.06 -3.09 -1.55
C GLU A 518 -1.98 -4.17 -2.16
N ASP A 519 -3.31 -4.02 -2.04
CA ASP A 519 -4.27 -5.05 -2.44
C ASP A 519 -4.68 -4.88 -3.91
N GLN A 520 -4.46 -5.89 -4.74
CA GLN A 520 -5.03 -5.95 -6.10
C GLN A 520 -6.54 -6.24 -6.14
N GLN A 521 -7.12 -6.68 -5.02
CA GLN A 521 -8.54 -7.01 -4.92
C GLN A 521 -9.09 -6.66 -3.54
N ALA A 522 -10.39 -6.35 -3.50
CA ALA A 522 -11.06 -6.12 -2.24
C ALA A 522 -11.10 -7.36 -1.34
N SER A 523 -10.77 -7.18 -0.06
CA SER A 523 -10.97 -8.17 1.00
C SER A 523 -12.28 -7.91 1.73
N ILE A 524 -13.09 -8.96 1.89
CA ILE A 524 -14.38 -8.88 2.59
C ILE A 524 -14.10 -8.72 4.09
N MET A 525 -14.64 -7.66 4.69
CA MET A 525 -14.56 -7.43 6.14
C MET A 525 -15.76 -8.03 6.87
N THR A 526 -16.95 -7.89 6.28
CA THR A 526 -18.21 -8.33 6.88
C THR A 526 -19.18 -8.64 5.76
N GLN A 527 -19.97 -9.71 5.90
CA GLN A 527 -20.97 -10.09 4.91
C GLN A 527 -22.38 -9.99 5.50
N TRP A 528 -23.35 -9.57 4.71
CA TRP A 528 -24.75 -9.53 5.13
C TRP A 528 -25.34 -10.94 5.01
N CYS A 529 -25.99 -11.45 6.07
CA CYS A 529 -26.67 -12.75 6.01
C CYS A 529 -27.90 -12.71 5.09
N SER A 530 -28.55 -11.55 4.99
CA SER A 530 -29.73 -11.34 4.17
C SER A 530 -29.41 -10.52 2.93
N ARG A 531 -29.87 -11.01 1.77
CA ARG A 531 -29.53 -10.47 0.42
C ARG A 531 -30.11 -9.07 0.11
N SER A 532 -30.92 -8.48 0.98
CA SER A 532 -31.80 -7.37 0.57
C SER A 532 -31.81 -6.14 1.50
N VAL A 533 -30.88 -6.03 2.45
CA VAL A 533 -31.27 -5.35 3.69
C VAL A 533 -30.49 -4.10 4.08
N TYR A 534 -29.36 -3.73 3.45
CA TYR A 534 -28.57 -2.56 3.90
C TYR A 534 -28.18 -1.58 2.79
N SER A 535 -28.41 -0.29 3.03
CA SER A 535 -27.74 0.83 2.37
C SER A 535 -26.75 1.46 3.33
N VAL A 536 -25.62 1.92 2.82
CA VAL A 536 -24.59 2.57 3.63
C VAL A 536 -24.65 4.04 3.31
N GLU A 537 -24.85 4.86 4.33
CA GLU A 537 -25.16 6.28 4.11
C GLU A 537 -24.14 7.22 4.76
N GLY A 538 -23.17 6.72 5.53
CA GLY A 538 -22.10 7.56 6.05
C GLY A 538 -20.93 6.81 6.69
N ILE A 539 -19.73 7.33 6.46
CA ILE A 539 -18.51 7.03 7.21
C ILE A 539 -18.24 8.23 8.13
N SER A 540 -17.81 7.99 9.37
CA SER A 540 -17.44 9.06 10.28
C SER A 540 -16.22 9.85 9.78
N PRO A 541 -16.14 11.17 9.98
CA PRO A 541 -14.95 11.98 9.74
C PRO A 541 -13.61 11.33 10.11
N ASP A 542 -13.51 10.63 11.23
CA ASP A 542 -12.28 9.94 11.66
C ASP A 542 -12.01 8.60 10.94
N GLY A 543 -12.94 8.10 10.13
CA GLY A 543 -12.86 6.84 9.39
C GLY A 543 -12.97 5.57 10.26
N GLN A 544 -13.39 5.69 11.52
CA GLN A 544 -13.52 4.56 12.44
C GLN A 544 -14.89 3.89 12.40
N TYR A 545 -15.94 4.64 12.10
CA TYR A 545 -17.32 4.19 12.20
C TYR A 545 -18.04 4.24 10.87
N LEU A 546 -18.95 3.28 10.70
CA LEU A 546 -19.84 3.18 9.55
C LEU A 546 -21.28 3.16 10.04
N ALA A 547 -22.12 4.04 9.51
CA ALA A 547 -23.55 4.03 9.74
C ALA A 547 -24.28 3.42 8.53
N LEU A 548 -25.10 2.42 8.81
CA LEU A 548 -25.83 1.60 7.85
C LEU A 548 -27.33 1.76 8.10
N VAL A 549 -28.11 1.88 7.04
CA VAL A 549 -29.57 1.89 7.11
C VAL A 549 -30.10 0.54 6.67
N SER A 550 -30.96 -0.06 7.49
CA SER A 550 -31.60 -1.31 7.16
C SER A 550 -32.99 -1.14 6.53
N TYR A 551 -33.14 -1.34 5.22
CA TYR A 551 -34.46 -1.24 4.56
C TYR A 551 -35.38 -2.44 4.86
N GLY A 552 -34.82 -3.61 5.12
CA GLY A 552 -35.59 -4.84 5.38
C GLY A 552 -36.05 -5.05 6.83
N LEU A 553 -35.44 -4.40 7.83
CA LEU A 553 -35.70 -4.64 9.27
C LEU A 553 -36.65 -3.63 9.94
N GLN A 554 -37.68 -3.12 9.27
CA GLN A 554 -38.53 -2.03 9.83
C GLN A 554 -37.75 -0.72 10.14
N GLY A 555 -36.53 -0.58 9.61
CA GLY A 555 -35.70 0.61 9.69
C GLY A 555 -34.98 0.80 11.03
N TYR A 556 -33.70 0.44 11.01
CA TYR A 556 -32.73 0.80 12.03
C TYR A 556 -31.53 1.47 11.36
N VAL A 557 -30.90 2.40 12.08
CA VAL A 557 -29.51 2.79 11.81
C VAL A 557 -28.62 1.84 12.61
N ILE A 558 -27.70 1.15 11.94
CA ILE A 558 -26.70 0.28 12.54
C ILE A 558 -25.35 0.97 12.48
N LEU A 559 -24.67 1.03 13.61
CA LEU A 559 -23.33 1.58 13.73
C LEU A 559 -22.31 0.46 13.88
N LEU A 560 -21.33 0.43 12.99
CA LEU A 560 -20.26 -0.57 12.95
C LEU A 560 -18.90 0.11 13.17
N ASN A 561 -18.07 -0.50 14.02
CA ASN A 561 -16.66 -0.15 14.10
C ASN A 561 -15.91 -0.88 12.99
N ILE A 562 -15.28 -0.12 12.10
CA ILE A 562 -14.65 -0.65 10.90
C ILE A 562 -13.40 -1.47 11.25
N ASN A 563 -12.60 -1.05 12.24
CA ASN A 563 -11.39 -1.79 12.63
C ASN A 563 -11.72 -3.17 13.20
N ALA A 564 -12.67 -3.22 14.13
CA ALA A 564 -13.10 -4.46 14.75
C ALA A 564 -14.02 -5.29 13.83
N GLY A 565 -14.61 -4.69 12.79
CA GLY A 565 -15.66 -5.32 11.99
C GLY A 565 -16.84 -5.76 12.83
N GLN A 566 -17.23 -4.94 13.82
CA GLN A 566 -18.23 -5.28 14.83
C GLN A 566 -19.32 -4.21 14.91
N ILE A 567 -20.58 -4.65 15.02
CA ILE A 567 -21.70 -3.76 15.33
C ILE A 567 -21.59 -3.31 16.78
N ILE A 568 -21.58 -1.99 16.98
CA ILE A 568 -21.42 -1.34 18.28
C ILE A 568 -22.63 -0.52 18.71
N GLY A 569 -23.60 -0.29 17.82
CA GLY A 569 -24.82 0.41 18.17
C GLY A 569 -25.95 0.17 17.16
N VAL A 570 -27.19 0.22 17.65
CA VAL A 570 -28.39 0.15 16.82
C VAL A 570 -29.44 1.16 17.29
N TYR A 571 -30.02 1.91 16.35
CA TYR A 571 -30.95 3.01 16.60
C TYR A 571 -32.26 2.81 15.84
N PRO A 572 -33.42 2.91 16.49
CA PRO A 572 -34.72 2.84 15.82
C PRO A 572 -34.91 4.00 14.84
N ALA A 573 -35.10 3.71 13.54
CA ALA A 573 -35.31 4.75 12.53
C ALA A 573 -35.94 4.19 11.25
N SER A 574 -37.25 4.35 11.08
CA SER A 574 -37.95 3.85 9.90
C SER A 574 -37.90 4.83 8.72
N TYR A 575 -37.70 4.31 7.50
CA TYR A 575 -37.65 5.09 6.25
C TYR A 575 -36.58 6.18 6.28
N VAL A 576 -35.34 5.78 6.61
CA VAL A 576 -34.19 6.67 6.53
C VAL A 576 -33.80 6.82 5.07
N ASN A 577 -33.66 8.07 4.63
CA ASN A 577 -33.26 8.42 3.27
C ASN A 577 -31.85 9.01 3.21
N HIS A 578 -31.41 9.63 4.30
CA HIS A 578 -30.09 10.26 4.40
C HIS A 578 -29.66 10.32 5.86
N LEU A 579 -28.35 10.24 6.10
CA LEU A 579 -27.75 10.51 7.41
C LEU A 579 -26.39 11.20 7.28
N ARG A 580 -25.95 11.87 8.34
CA ARG A 580 -24.63 12.49 8.44
C ARG A 580 -24.10 12.38 9.87
N PHE A 581 -22.80 12.16 10.00
CA PHE A 581 -22.11 12.33 11.28
C PHE A 581 -21.88 13.82 11.55
N SER A 582 -21.97 14.20 12.81
CA SER A 582 -21.39 15.45 13.32
C SER A 582 -19.86 15.45 13.15
N ALA A 583 -19.26 16.63 13.08
CA ALA A 583 -17.81 16.78 12.91
C ALA A 583 -16.97 16.18 14.05
N ASP A 584 -17.54 16.02 15.25
CA ASP A 584 -16.89 15.42 16.42
C ASP A 584 -17.21 13.92 16.59
N ASP A 585 -17.91 13.32 15.62
CA ASP A 585 -18.34 11.91 15.62
C ASP A 585 -19.24 11.51 16.79
N ARG A 586 -19.82 12.45 17.55
CA ARG A 586 -20.67 12.13 18.73
C ARG A 586 -22.13 11.95 18.39
N LYS A 587 -22.61 12.66 17.38
CA LYS A 587 -24.01 12.66 16.94
C LYS A 587 -24.16 12.16 15.52
N ILE A 588 -25.31 11.54 15.26
CA ILE A 588 -25.75 11.12 13.93
C ILE A 588 -27.06 11.85 13.63
N PHE A 589 -27.08 12.64 12.57
CA PHE A 589 -28.29 13.29 12.07
C PHE A 589 -28.91 12.40 11.02
N VAL A 590 -30.20 12.13 11.16
CA VAL A 590 -30.93 11.16 10.35
C VAL A 590 -32.19 11.80 9.83
N MET A 591 -32.42 11.70 8.52
CA MET A 591 -33.70 12.04 7.93
C MET A 591 -34.56 10.77 7.90
N ALA A 592 -35.66 10.72 8.67
CA ALA A 592 -36.58 9.59 8.71
C ALA A 592 -38.06 10.02 8.65
N LYS A 593 -38.82 9.58 7.62
CA LYS A 593 -40.22 10.00 7.38
C LYS A 593 -40.46 11.52 7.43
N ASN A 594 -39.71 12.31 6.65
CA ASN A 594 -39.80 13.78 6.62
C ASN A 594 -39.52 14.47 7.98
N ARG A 595 -38.71 13.83 8.82
CA ARG A 595 -38.30 14.35 10.12
C ARG A 595 -36.79 14.32 10.24
N LEU A 596 -36.22 15.44 10.65
CA LEU A 596 -34.81 15.56 11.01
C LEU A 596 -34.66 15.13 12.48
N ILE A 597 -33.92 14.03 12.70
CA ILE A 597 -33.71 13.42 14.00
C ILE A 597 -32.21 13.50 14.34
N GLN A 598 -31.90 13.88 15.57
CA GLN A 598 -30.53 13.85 16.11
C GLN A 598 -30.39 12.67 17.07
N MET A 599 -29.52 11.72 16.74
CA MET A 599 -29.19 10.57 17.58
C MET A 599 -27.84 10.79 18.26
N ASP A 600 -27.72 10.36 19.52
CA ASP A 600 -26.45 10.30 20.25
C ASP A 600 -25.80 8.93 20.00
N ARG A 601 -24.56 8.91 19.50
CA ARG A 601 -23.82 7.69 19.14
C ARG A 601 -23.58 6.75 20.32
N THR A 602 -23.72 7.23 21.55
CA THR A 602 -23.53 6.42 22.76
C THR A 602 -24.82 5.84 23.33
N ARG A 603 -25.98 6.28 22.82
CA ARG A 603 -27.30 5.89 23.31
C ARG A 603 -27.97 4.94 22.35
N SER A 604 -27.49 3.70 22.29
CA SER A 604 -28.03 2.69 21.39
C SER A 604 -28.84 1.61 22.12
N LEU A 605 -29.68 0.90 21.38
CA LEU A 605 -30.20 -0.40 21.80
C LEU A 605 -29.08 -1.42 21.94
N ASP A 606 -29.38 -2.57 22.55
CA ASP A 606 -28.46 -3.69 22.62
C ASP A 606 -28.15 -4.21 21.20
N PRO A 607 -26.89 -4.12 20.73
CA PRO A 607 -26.50 -4.64 19.43
C PRO A 607 -26.77 -6.12 19.25
N GLN A 608 -26.71 -6.93 20.31
CA GLN A 608 -26.92 -8.38 20.25
C GLN A 608 -28.39 -8.75 20.03
N ALA A 609 -29.32 -7.93 20.53
CA ALA A 609 -30.75 -8.19 20.44
C ALA A 609 -31.29 -8.09 19.01
N ILE A 610 -30.64 -7.30 18.14
CA ILE A 610 -31.06 -7.11 16.74
C ILE A 610 -30.31 -8.03 15.79
N ILE A 611 -29.09 -8.47 16.13
CA ILE A 611 -28.36 -9.47 15.35
C ILE A 611 -29.21 -10.74 15.23
N ARG A 612 -29.90 -11.20 16.28
CA ARG A 612 -30.80 -12.37 16.27
C ARG A 612 -32.27 -11.95 16.22
N HIS A 613 -32.75 -11.42 15.09
CA HIS A 613 -34.14 -10.97 15.01
C HIS A 613 -35.11 -12.18 14.94
N PRO A 614 -36.11 -12.32 15.83
CA PRO A 614 -36.98 -13.51 15.90
C PRO A 614 -37.75 -13.83 14.61
N GLN A 615 -38.04 -12.81 13.78
CA GLN A 615 -38.75 -12.98 12.50
C GLN A 615 -37.81 -13.07 11.28
N TYR A 616 -36.54 -12.64 11.38
CA TYR A 616 -35.67 -12.47 10.20
C TYR A 616 -34.32 -13.21 10.31
N GLY A 617 -34.05 -13.90 11.42
CA GLY A 617 -32.80 -14.64 11.64
C GLY A 617 -31.61 -13.72 11.95
N ASP A 618 -30.39 -14.25 11.76
CA ASP A 618 -29.16 -13.47 11.91
C ASP A 618 -29.07 -12.39 10.81
N VAL A 619 -28.92 -11.12 11.17
CA VAL A 619 -29.03 -10.01 10.19
C VAL A 619 -27.66 -9.57 9.64
N ALA A 620 -26.57 -9.83 10.35
CA ALA A 620 -25.20 -9.63 9.86
C ALA A 620 -24.37 -10.88 10.18
N CYS A 621 -23.74 -11.45 9.15
CA CYS A 621 -22.89 -12.63 9.26
C CYS A 621 -21.48 -12.09 9.20
N ILE A 622 -20.94 -11.68 10.35
CA ILE A 622 -19.50 -11.44 10.42
C ILE A 622 -18.88 -12.78 10.10
N PRO A 623 -18.13 -12.93 8.98
CA PRO A 623 -17.46 -14.19 8.69
C PRO A 623 -16.63 -14.56 9.92
N GLU A 624 -16.81 -15.78 10.42
CA GLU A 624 -15.92 -16.25 11.47
C GLU A 624 -14.48 -16.17 10.94
N PRO A 625 -13.56 -15.60 11.73
CA PRO A 625 -12.22 -15.27 11.27
C PRO A 625 -11.40 -16.47 10.82
#